data_AF-A0A537HCV9-F1
#
_entry.id   AF-A0A537HCV9-F1
#
_cell.length_a   1.000
_cell.length_b   1.000
_cell.length_c   1.000
_cell.angle_alpha   90.00
_cell.angle_beta   90.00
_cell.angle_gamma   90.00
#
_symmetry.space_group_name_H-M   'P 1'
#
loop_
_entity.id
_entity.type
_entity.pdbx_description
1 polymer ?
#
loop_
_entity_poly.entity_id
_entity_poly.type
_entity_poly.pdbx_seq_one_letter_code
_entity_poly.pdbx_strand_id
1 'polypeptide(L)'
;MTPFSSYDELQHFIFSKSCNGLEVRGLYNPNPAPQPLSGNGLATTASSSSSYSGTIPTHSETNAQVAGVDELDTVKNDGTYLYTVTNNTVAIVLAYPVVDAREVARLSVNGSIQGIFIDGSQLVIISQHFQYYPVPYTFTGAPTVAGGASMIAVPAYSYDQTSSIWVFDVSNHSNPILTTTIIANGTLSGARLIGNYVYMISTQPIGCVGPVPVPENIVNGNSLTMLPSQIYHSDVADYAQSFTTVIGVDLSQANPAPTAKTFLIGTSSNIYVSLNQVYLTQPIWSETEQTTIHRISIDGSSINYEATGTVPGHVLNQFSMDEYNGYFRIATSEYGYARILTPQTSTTISTVSQQQTDLYVLDRSLQTVGSLQGLAPGEAFYAARFMGDRAYLVTYQRMDPLFVIGLQDPSRPKVLGQLNITGVSDYLQPYDETHLIGLGKSSTNVTWENAALFQGLKFSFFDVSDPNHPIDTSNFLAGDRGSDSPALADHRAVLFDQSLNLLVVPVEIAQAQQNSTFPWGYNPPVWQGAYVFNVTTQSGLVFRGGITHVPNGELPSYYNNSLFVTRSLYIGNVLYTVSSGMVKMNSLSDLSEIGSVSLA
;
A
#
# COMPACT_ATOMS: atom_id res chain seq x y z
N MET A 1 22.08 -5.84 16.37
CA MET A 1 22.49 -4.43 16.20
C MET A 1 23.07 -3.92 17.51
N THR A 2 24.00 -2.98 17.43
CA THR A 2 24.57 -2.26 18.57
C THR A 2 23.80 -0.96 18.80
N PRO A 3 23.46 -0.63 20.05
CA PRO A 3 22.97 0.70 20.39
C PRO A 3 24.14 1.70 20.46
N PHE A 4 23.86 2.99 20.28
CA PHE A 4 24.85 4.03 20.51
C PHE A 4 25.11 4.24 22.01
N SER A 5 26.38 4.38 22.41
CA SER A 5 26.75 4.65 23.81
C SER A 5 26.54 6.11 24.22
N SER A 6 26.53 7.04 23.25
CA SER A 6 26.36 8.47 23.49
C SER A 6 25.81 9.21 22.27
N TYR A 7 25.34 10.45 22.49
CA TYR A 7 24.93 11.33 21.40
C TYR A 7 26.09 11.69 20.45
N ASP A 8 27.30 11.89 20.98
CA ASP A 8 28.48 12.18 20.16
C ASP A 8 28.83 11.01 19.22
N GLU A 9 28.64 9.76 19.68
CA GLU A 9 28.84 8.58 18.85
C GLU A 9 27.80 8.49 17.73
N LEU A 10 26.51 8.71 18.05
CA LEU A 10 25.42 8.79 17.07
C LEU A 10 25.71 9.85 16.01
N GLN A 11 26.07 11.05 16.46
CA GLN A 11 26.36 12.19 15.59
C GLN A 11 27.57 11.91 14.70
N HIS A 12 28.66 11.39 15.27
CA HIS A 12 29.85 11.02 14.50
C HIS A 12 29.53 9.92 13.48
N PHE A 13 28.76 8.90 13.87
CA PHE A 13 28.38 7.82 12.96
C PHE A 13 27.65 8.36 11.73
N ILE A 14 26.59 9.16 11.92
CA ILE A 14 25.82 9.77 10.84
C ILE A 14 26.70 10.63 9.93
N PHE A 15 27.51 11.54 10.50
CA PHE A 15 28.32 12.45 9.68
C PHE A 15 29.46 11.74 8.94
N SER A 16 30.04 10.69 9.53
CA SER A 16 31.14 9.97 8.91
C SER A 16 30.71 8.94 7.86
N LYS A 17 29.54 8.32 8.06
CA LYS A 17 29.03 7.22 7.21
C LYS A 17 28.04 7.68 6.16
N SER A 18 27.18 8.65 6.48
CA SER A 18 26.02 9.00 5.66
C SER A 18 26.20 10.31 4.90
N CYS A 19 26.95 11.27 5.48
CA CYS A 19 26.98 12.65 4.99
C CYS A 19 28.18 13.03 4.10
N ASN A 20 29.07 12.09 3.79
CA ASN A 20 30.24 12.32 2.93
C ASN A 20 29.96 12.10 1.42
N GLY A 21 28.70 11.90 1.01
CA GLY A 21 28.26 11.90 -0.39
C GLY A 21 27.62 13.23 -0.76
N LEU A 22 28.10 13.89 -1.82
CA LEU A 22 27.49 15.09 -2.38
C LEU A 22 26.15 14.72 -3.07
N GLU A 23 25.05 14.56 -2.32
CA GLU A 23 23.64 14.77 -2.72
C GLU A 23 22.65 14.07 -1.76
N VAL A 24 22.08 14.81 -0.80
CA VAL A 24 20.88 14.40 -0.04
C VAL A 24 19.79 15.46 -0.20
N ARG A 25 19.49 15.82 -1.45
CA ARG A 25 18.35 16.70 -1.79
C ARG A 25 17.63 16.16 -3.02
N GLY A 26 16.67 15.27 -2.81
CA GLY A 26 15.78 14.83 -3.89
C GLY A 26 14.99 13.54 -3.67
N LEU A 27 15.29 12.74 -2.64
CA LEU A 27 14.70 11.39 -2.49
C LEU A 27 13.36 11.38 -1.73
N TYR A 28 12.50 12.35 -2.02
CA TYR A 28 11.07 12.23 -1.75
C TYR A 28 10.46 11.39 -2.86
N ASN A 29 9.82 10.28 -2.53
CA ASN A 29 8.84 9.66 -3.41
C ASN A 29 7.72 10.71 -3.67
N PRO A 30 7.57 11.28 -4.88
CA PRO A 30 6.60 12.31 -5.16
C PRO A 30 5.26 11.72 -5.61
N ASN A 31 4.93 10.49 -5.23
CA ASN A 31 3.55 10.02 -5.34
C ASN A 31 2.80 10.25 -4.03
N PRO A 32 2.13 11.40 -3.86
CA PRO A 32 1.15 11.56 -2.82
C PRO A 32 -0.03 10.62 -3.14
N ALA A 33 -0.44 9.84 -2.14
CA ALA A 33 -1.86 9.51 -2.05
C ALA A 33 -2.64 10.84 -2.15
N PRO A 34 -3.73 10.90 -2.94
CA PRO A 34 -4.41 12.16 -3.24
C PRO A 34 -4.82 12.90 -1.96
N GLN A 35 -4.37 14.15 -1.86
CA GLN A 35 -4.64 15.05 -0.74
C GLN A 35 -6.14 15.37 -0.65
N PRO A 36 -6.80 15.22 0.51
CA PRO A 36 -8.11 15.80 0.75
C PRO A 36 -7.99 17.32 0.97
N LEU A 37 -8.75 18.08 0.19
CA LEU A 37 -8.90 19.54 0.32
C LEU A 37 -9.60 19.87 1.65
N SER A 38 -9.01 20.79 2.41
CA SER A 38 -9.52 21.30 3.69
C SER A 38 -10.59 22.38 3.53
N GLY A 39 -11.63 22.36 4.37
CA GLY A 39 -12.55 23.47 4.60
C GLY A 39 -13.12 23.44 6.02
N ASN A 40 -12.85 24.49 6.81
CA ASN A 40 -13.19 24.63 8.24
C ASN A 40 -14.68 24.95 8.52
N GLY A 41 -15.21 24.47 9.65
CA GLY A 41 -16.16 25.25 10.48
C GLY A 41 -17.42 24.56 11.03
N LEU A 42 -17.31 23.98 12.24
CA LEU A 42 -18.24 23.97 13.40
C LEU A 42 -19.79 23.99 13.21
N ALA A 43 -20.49 23.00 13.78
CA ALA A 43 -21.37 23.15 14.96
C ALA A 43 -22.10 21.83 15.33
N THR A 44 -22.17 21.57 16.63
CA THR A 44 -22.73 20.40 17.33
C THR A 44 -24.25 20.44 17.53
N THR A 45 -24.96 19.32 17.41
CA THR A 45 -26.13 18.99 18.27
C THR A 45 -26.33 17.46 18.35
N ALA A 46 -26.48 16.94 19.56
CA ALA A 46 -26.67 15.52 19.87
C ALA A 46 -28.13 15.24 20.25
N SER A 47 -28.69 14.07 19.90
CA SER A 47 -29.71 13.40 20.74
C SER A 47 -29.92 11.90 20.43
N SER A 48 -29.70 11.10 21.48
CA SER A 48 -30.34 9.84 21.93
C SER A 48 -30.46 8.61 21.00
N SER A 49 -29.68 7.61 21.41
CA SER A 49 -29.62 6.20 21.00
C SER A 49 -30.79 5.32 21.50
N SER A 50 -31.13 4.28 20.74
CA SER A 50 -31.70 3.03 21.26
C SER A 50 -30.93 1.86 20.64
N SER A 51 -30.48 0.92 21.48
CA SER A 51 -29.63 -0.22 21.12
C SER A 51 -30.47 -1.45 20.82
N TYR A 52 -30.18 -2.11 19.71
CA TYR A 52 -30.74 -3.40 19.32
C TYR A 52 -29.78 -4.53 19.70
N SER A 53 -30.32 -5.60 20.30
CA SER A 53 -29.60 -6.81 20.69
C SER A 53 -30.00 -7.95 19.73
N GLY A 54 -29.10 -8.31 18.82
CA GLY A 54 -29.18 -9.47 17.95
C GLY A 54 -27.79 -10.05 17.72
N THR A 55 -27.70 -11.35 17.40
CA THR A 55 -26.46 -11.98 16.95
C THR A 55 -25.84 -11.18 15.81
N ILE A 56 -24.56 -10.82 15.94
CA ILE A 56 -23.82 -10.03 14.95
C ILE A 56 -23.82 -10.81 13.63
N PRO A 57 -24.31 -10.22 12.52
CA PRO A 57 -24.22 -10.84 11.20
C PRO A 57 -22.77 -11.09 10.78
N THR A 58 -22.55 -12.14 9.99
CA THR A 58 -21.28 -12.34 9.27
C THR A 58 -20.99 -11.11 8.41
N HIS A 59 -19.73 -10.68 8.35
CA HIS A 59 -19.35 -9.48 7.62
C HIS A 59 -17.97 -9.65 7.00
N SER A 60 -17.69 -8.84 5.97
CA SER A 60 -16.36 -8.83 5.34
C SER A 60 -15.35 -8.06 6.16
N GLU A 61 -14.08 -8.47 6.05
CA GLU A 61 -12.92 -7.73 6.53
C GLU A 61 -12.19 -7.05 5.38
N THR A 62 -11.14 -6.28 5.69
CA THR A 62 -10.23 -5.74 4.69
C THR A 62 -9.53 -6.88 3.95
N ASN A 63 -9.42 -6.79 2.62
CA ASN A 63 -8.59 -7.73 1.85
C ASN A 63 -7.12 -7.52 2.24
N ALA A 64 -6.60 -8.35 3.15
CA ALA A 64 -5.25 -8.25 3.69
C ALA A 64 -4.26 -9.14 2.91
N GLN A 65 -2.97 -8.78 2.95
CA GLN A 65 -1.93 -9.60 2.36
C GLN A 65 -1.75 -10.94 3.09
N VAL A 66 -1.81 -10.92 4.43
CA VAL A 66 -1.57 -12.06 5.30
C VAL A 66 -2.76 -12.25 6.24
N ALA A 67 -3.29 -13.47 6.31
CA ALA A 67 -4.40 -13.79 7.20
C ALA A 67 -4.04 -13.52 8.68
N GLY A 68 -4.94 -12.85 9.41
CA GLY A 68 -4.74 -12.45 10.80
C GLY A 68 -3.86 -11.21 11.02
N VAL A 69 -3.39 -10.58 9.95
CA VAL A 69 -2.66 -9.30 9.98
C VAL A 69 -3.53 -8.25 9.31
N ASP A 70 -4.35 -7.56 10.08
CA ASP A 70 -5.25 -6.54 9.55
C ASP A 70 -4.45 -5.30 9.09
N GLU A 71 -4.85 -4.73 7.97
CA GLU A 71 -4.17 -3.62 7.30
C GLU A 71 -4.94 -2.31 7.48
N LEU A 72 -4.21 -1.21 7.61
CA LEU A 72 -4.80 0.12 7.71
C LEU A 72 -5.68 0.38 6.48
N ASP A 73 -6.94 0.75 6.67
CA ASP A 73 -7.88 0.99 5.56
C ASP A 73 -8.73 2.23 5.82
N THR A 74 -9.40 2.76 4.79
CA THR A 74 -10.31 3.90 4.93
C THR A 74 -11.70 3.48 5.35
N VAL A 75 -12.05 2.20 5.28
CA VAL A 75 -13.34 1.67 5.70
C VAL A 75 -13.16 0.41 6.52
N LYS A 76 -13.86 0.33 7.65
CA LYS A 76 -13.93 -0.83 8.55
C LYS A 76 -15.37 -1.05 8.98
N ASN A 77 -15.69 -2.23 9.49
CA ASN A 77 -17.00 -2.52 10.08
C ASN A 77 -16.86 -3.56 11.20
N ASP A 78 -17.85 -3.63 12.09
CA ASP A 78 -17.93 -4.60 13.20
C ASP A 78 -19.17 -5.52 13.10
N GLY A 79 -19.77 -5.58 11.91
CA GLY A 79 -21.05 -6.27 11.65
C GLY A 79 -22.31 -5.51 12.09
N THR A 80 -22.19 -4.34 12.72
CA THR A 80 -23.33 -3.47 13.07
C THR A 80 -23.13 -2.04 12.59
N TYR A 81 -21.92 -1.52 12.77
CA TYR A 81 -21.48 -0.20 12.40
C TYR A 81 -20.44 -0.28 11.27
N LEU A 82 -20.46 0.74 10.43
CA LEU A 82 -19.47 1.01 9.40
C LEU A 82 -18.73 2.30 9.77
N TYR A 83 -17.40 2.24 9.78
CA TYR A 83 -16.51 3.36 10.05
C TYR A 83 -15.85 3.72 8.72
N THR A 84 -16.00 4.96 8.27
CA THR A 84 -15.46 5.38 6.98
C THR A 84 -14.76 6.73 7.06
N VAL A 85 -13.56 6.80 6.51
CA VAL A 85 -12.84 8.05 6.30
C VAL A 85 -13.49 8.77 5.12
N THR A 86 -13.97 9.98 5.35
CA THR A 86 -14.52 10.87 4.32
C THR A 86 -14.23 12.33 4.69
N ASN A 87 -13.84 13.15 3.72
CA ASN A 87 -13.52 14.57 3.91
C ASN A 87 -12.57 14.83 5.10
N ASN A 88 -11.53 13.99 5.26
CA ASN A 88 -10.58 14.02 6.39
C ASN A 88 -11.23 13.92 7.79
N THR A 89 -12.39 13.26 7.86
CA THR A 89 -13.09 12.89 9.09
C THR A 89 -13.40 11.40 9.07
N VAL A 90 -13.72 10.81 10.23
CA VAL A 90 -14.25 9.44 10.30
C VAL A 90 -15.73 9.53 10.63
N ALA A 91 -16.58 9.12 9.69
CA ALA A 91 -18.01 8.93 9.94
C ALA A 91 -18.26 7.54 10.52
N ILE A 92 -19.07 7.47 11.57
CA ILE A 92 -19.58 6.23 12.15
C ILE A 92 -21.03 6.09 11.73
N VAL A 93 -21.33 5.06 10.98
CA VAL A 93 -22.65 4.78 10.41
C VAL A 93 -23.21 3.55 11.10
N LEU A 94 -24.39 3.67 11.73
CA LEU A 94 -25.18 2.48 12.05
C LEU A 94 -25.58 1.86 10.71
N ALA A 95 -25.04 0.70 10.39
CA ALA A 95 -25.18 0.05 9.09
C ALA A 95 -26.20 -1.09 9.14
N TYR A 96 -26.37 -1.72 10.30
CA TYR A 96 -27.28 -2.84 10.51
C TYR A 96 -28.04 -2.69 11.85
N PRO A 97 -29.36 -2.97 11.92
CA PRO A 97 -30.24 -3.34 10.81
C PRO A 97 -30.45 -2.16 9.84
N VAL A 98 -30.58 -2.47 8.55
CA VAL A 98 -30.64 -1.47 7.46
C VAL A 98 -31.76 -0.43 7.59
N VAL A 99 -32.85 -0.78 8.27
CA VAL A 99 -34.01 0.12 8.48
C VAL A 99 -33.67 1.31 9.37
N ASP A 100 -32.65 1.17 10.22
CA ASP A 100 -32.20 2.19 11.16
C ASP A 100 -30.95 2.93 10.64
N ALA A 101 -30.52 2.65 9.41
CA ALA A 101 -29.23 3.07 8.90
C ALA A 101 -29.10 4.60 8.86
N ARG A 102 -28.08 5.12 9.53
CA ARG A 102 -27.80 6.56 9.65
C ARG A 102 -26.38 6.81 10.16
N GLU A 103 -25.83 7.97 9.85
CA GLU A 103 -24.64 8.47 10.54
C GLU A 103 -24.98 8.76 12.01
N VAL A 104 -24.19 8.24 12.94
CA VAL A 104 -24.39 8.41 14.40
C VAL A 104 -23.33 9.31 15.05
N ALA A 105 -22.15 9.43 14.45
CA ALA A 105 -21.09 10.31 14.91
C ALA A 105 -20.11 10.63 13.77
N ARG A 106 -19.37 11.72 13.94
CA ARG A 106 -18.28 12.12 13.06
C ARG A 106 -17.10 12.62 13.87
N LEU A 107 -15.92 12.09 13.60
CA LEU A 107 -14.69 12.38 14.33
C LEU A 107 -13.70 13.11 13.44
N SER A 108 -13.03 14.10 14.01
CA SER A 108 -11.88 14.77 13.41
C SER A 108 -10.68 14.67 14.34
N VAL A 109 -9.51 14.56 13.74
CA VAL A 109 -8.21 14.53 14.43
C VAL A 109 -7.27 15.49 13.74
N ASN A 110 -6.16 15.84 14.39
CA ASN A 110 -5.13 16.65 13.74
C ASN A 110 -4.41 15.84 12.65
N GLY A 111 -4.10 16.47 11.52
CA GLY A 111 -3.42 15.88 10.39
C GLY A 111 -4.36 15.29 9.33
N SER A 112 -3.76 14.80 8.26
CA SER A 112 -4.42 14.03 7.20
C SER A 112 -4.59 12.58 7.64
N ILE A 113 -5.82 12.09 7.70
CA ILE A 113 -6.15 10.71 8.08
C ILE A 113 -5.68 9.76 6.97
N GLN A 114 -4.85 8.78 7.35
CA GLN A 114 -4.33 7.76 6.45
C GLN A 114 -5.19 6.48 6.48
N GLY A 115 -5.93 6.26 7.55
CA GLY A 115 -6.87 5.16 7.68
C GLY A 115 -7.22 4.86 9.14
N ILE A 116 -7.91 3.75 9.35
CA ILE A 116 -8.48 3.33 10.62
C ILE A 116 -8.33 1.83 10.87
N PHE A 117 -8.39 1.44 12.14
CA PHE A 117 -8.61 0.08 12.63
C PHE A 117 -9.80 0.04 13.59
N ILE A 118 -10.44 -1.12 13.71
CA ILE A 118 -11.46 -1.38 14.73
C ILE A 118 -11.12 -2.70 15.43
N ASP A 119 -11.06 -2.70 16.76
CA ASP A 119 -10.91 -3.91 17.58
C ASP A 119 -11.87 -3.82 18.77
N GLY A 120 -12.97 -4.59 18.72
CA GLY A 120 -14.06 -4.50 19.68
C GLY A 120 -14.60 -3.07 19.79
N SER A 121 -14.44 -2.44 20.96
CA SER A 121 -14.88 -1.07 21.21
C SER A 121 -13.79 -0.01 21.01
N GLN A 122 -12.64 -0.37 20.42
CA GLN A 122 -11.53 0.55 20.17
C GLN A 122 -11.43 0.90 18.69
N LEU A 123 -11.76 2.16 18.36
CA LEU A 123 -11.50 2.73 17.04
C LEU A 123 -10.13 3.43 17.08
N VAL A 124 -9.24 3.02 16.18
CA VAL A 124 -7.93 3.66 16.02
C VAL A 124 -7.91 4.44 14.73
N ILE A 125 -7.50 5.71 14.80
CA ILE A 125 -7.28 6.56 13.63
C ILE A 125 -5.77 6.80 13.49
N ILE A 126 -5.22 6.59 12.30
CA ILE A 126 -3.85 6.95 11.97
C ILE A 126 -3.87 8.23 11.13
N SER A 127 -3.12 9.25 11.53
CA SER A 127 -3.01 10.51 10.77
C SER A 127 -1.56 10.96 10.60
N GLN A 128 -1.32 11.82 9.61
CA GLN A 128 -0.03 12.45 9.37
C GLN A 128 -0.16 13.96 9.36
N HIS A 129 0.78 14.64 9.99
CA HIS A 129 0.84 16.11 9.98
C HIS A 129 2.14 16.57 9.32
N PHE A 130 2.01 17.54 8.42
CA PHE A 130 3.12 18.17 7.72
C PHE A 130 3.16 19.63 8.13
N GLN A 131 4.19 20.02 8.88
CA GLN A 131 4.39 21.40 9.28
C GLN A 131 5.53 22.04 8.50
N TYR A 132 5.24 23.21 7.93
CA TYR A 132 6.16 23.95 7.07
C TYR A 132 6.76 25.12 7.83
N TYR A 133 8.08 25.15 7.97
CA TYR A 133 8.77 26.29 8.55
C TYR A 133 9.77 26.88 7.55
N PRO A 134 9.73 28.21 7.30
CA PRO A 134 10.81 28.88 6.59
C PRO A 134 12.06 28.84 7.46
N VAL A 135 13.11 28.20 6.96
CA VAL A 135 14.45 28.24 7.54
C VAL A 135 15.15 29.46 6.98
N PRO A 136 15.57 30.43 7.81
CA PRO A 136 16.41 31.52 7.36
C PRO A 136 17.77 30.94 6.95
N TYR A 137 17.99 30.79 5.64
CA TYR A 137 19.31 30.45 5.12
C TYR A 137 20.12 31.75 5.03
N THR A 138 21.02 32.00 6.00
CA THR A 138 22.01 33.07 5.89
C THR A 138 23.20 32.57 5.07
N PHE A 139 23.33 33.00 3.81
CA PHE A 139 24.58 32.84 3.06
C PHE A 139 25.66 33.72 3.71
N THR A 140 26.46 33.17 4.62
CA THR A 140 27.77 33.77 4.94
C THR A 140 28.76 33.32 3.89
N GLY A 141 28.97 34.14 2.85
CA GLY A 141 30.03 33.93 1.86
C GLY A 141 29.59 33.40 0.49
N ALA A 142 28.51 33.90 -0.10
CA ALA A 142 28.23 33.64 -1.51
C ALA A 142 29.41 34.11 -2.38
N PRO A 143 29.96 33.29 -3.30
CA PRO A 143 30.91 33.77 -4.28
C PRO A 143 30.21 34.82 -5.13
N THR A 144 30.74 36.04 -5.17
CA THR A 144 30.31 37.05 -6.13
C THR A 144 30.57 36.50 -7.52
N VAL A 145 29.51 36.14 -8.24
CA VAL A 145 29.61 35.91 -9.69
C VAL A 145 30.04 37.26 -10.30
N ALA A 146 31.08 37.24 -11.12
CA ALA A 146 31.55 38.42 -11.84
C ALA A 146 30.38 38.98 -12.67
N GLY A 147 29.74 40.05 -12.19
CA GLY A 147 28.54 40.62 -12.81
C GLY A 147 27.57 41.37 -11.88
N GLY A 148 27.72 41.29 -10.55
CA GLY A 148 27.00 42.18 -9.62
C GLY A 148 25.51 41.88 -9.40
N ALA A 149 25.01 40.73 -9.83
CA ALA A 149 23.65 40.30 -9.49
C ALA A 149 23.64 39.60 -8.12
N SER A 150 22.97 40.20 -7.13
CA SER A 150 22.64 39.53 -5.87
C SER A 150 21.73 38.34 -6.15
N MET A 151 22.14 37.13 -5.77
CA MET A 151 21.22 35.99 -5.74
C MET A 151 20.12 36.28 -4.73
N ILE A 152 18.86 36.28 -5.17
CA ILE A 152 17.70 36.30 -4.28
C ILE A 152 17.78 35.00 -3.46
N ALA A 153 17.96 35.12 -2.14
CA ALA A 153 17.94 33.97 -1.24
C ALA A 153 16.54 33.34 -1.32
N VAL A 154 16.44 32.16 -1.94
CA VAL A 154 15.24 31.33 -1.84
C VAL A 154 15.22 30.77 -0.41
N PRO A 155 14.16 31.02 0.38
CA PRO A 155 14.07 30.42 1.72
C PRO A 155 14.18 28.91 1.60
N ALA A 156 15.07 28.29 2.37
CA ALA A 156 15.02 26.84 2.55
C ALA A 156 13.88 26.56 3.53
N TYR A 157 13.21 25.42 3.40
CA TYR A 157 12.13 25.04 4.30
C TYR A 157 12.49 23.78 5.06
N SER A 158 12.16 23.75 6.34
CA SER A 158 12.27 22.57 7.20
C SER A 158 10.88 21.97 7.34
N TYR A 159 10.83 20.65 7.35
CA TYR A 159 9.61 19.88 7.45
C TYR A 159 9.60 19.16 8.79
N ASP A 160 8.66 19.50 9.66
CA ASP A 160 8.33 18.61 10.77
C ASP A 160 7.20 17.71 10.29
N GLN A 161 7.52 16.42 10.17
CA GLN A 161 6.58 15.38 9.81
C GLN A 161 6.33 14.51 11.03
N THR A 162 5.06 14.30 11.32
CA THR A 162 4.67 13.38 12.39
C THR A 162 3.58 12.44 11.91
N SER A 163 3.61 11.23 12.46
CA SER A 163 2.57 10.22 12.32
C SER A 163 1.94 9.98 13.69
N SER A 164 0.62 9.93 13.74
CA SER A 164 -0.13 9.93 14.99
C SER A 164 -1.09 8.74 15.07
N ILE A 165 -1.21 8.15 16.25
CA ILE A 165 -2.22 7.16 16.63
C ILE A 165 -3.21 7.87 17.55
N TRP A 166 -4.48 7.82 17.20
CA TRP A 166 -5.59 8.31 18.02
C TRP A 166 -6.50 7.14 18.38
N VAL A 167 -6.62 6.83 19.66
CA VAL A 167 -7.45 5.73 20.14
C VAL A 167 -8.73 6.29 20.74
N PHE A 168 -9.87 5.83 20.25
CA PHE A 168 -11.20 6.20 20.72
C PHE A 168 -11.94 4.98 21.28
N ASP A 169 -12.51 5.13 22.47
CA ASP A 169 -13.54 4.21 22.95
C ASP A 169 -14.88 4.54 22.26
N VAL A 170 -15.38 3.58 21.48
CA VAL A 170 -16.64 3.66 20.73
C VAL A 170 -17.75 2.80 21.35
N SER A 171 -17.62 2.36 22.61
CA SER A 171 -18.69 1.65 23.35
C SER A 171 -20.04 2.38 23.29
N ASN A 172 -20.00 3.73 23.20
CA ASN A 172 -21.12 4.55 22.76
C ASN A 172 -20.82 5.19 21.40
N HIS A 173 -21.26 4.55 20.32
CA HIS A 173 -21.03 4.99 18.94
C HIS A 173 -21.53 6.40 18.60
N SER A 174 -22.51 6.93 19.34
CA SER A 174 -23.01 8.30 19.15
C SER A 174 -22.19 9.34 19.93
N ASN A 175 -21.32 8.92 20.84
CA ASN A 175 -20.44 9.80 21.59
C ASN A 175 -19.07 9.11 21.86
N PRO A 176 -18.24 8.92 20.82
CA PRO A 176 -16.91 8.35 20.98
C PRO A 176 -16.02 9.21 21.90
N ILE A 177 -15.16 8.57 22.68
CA ILE A 177 -14.29 9.24 23.65
C ILE A 177 -12.84 8.98 23.26
N LEU A 178 -12.08 10.05 22.98
CA LEU A 178 -10.62 9.94 22.78
C LEU A 178 -9.95 9.52 24.10
N THR A 179 -9.33 8.35 24.11
CA THR A 179 -8.66 7.80 25.30
C THR A 179 -7.15 8.01 25.24
N THR A 180 -6.54 7.95 24.06
CA THR A 180 -5.08 8.06 23.92
C THR A 180 -4.65 8.69 22.62
N THR A 181 -3.62 9.54 22.70
CA THR A 181 -2.90 10.09 21.54
C THR A 181 -1.43 9.75 21.65
N ILE A 182 -0.87 9.23 20.56
CA ILE A 182 0.57 8.95 20.42
C ILE A 182 1.04 9.63 19.15
N ILE A 183 2.07 10.46 19.22
CA ILE A 183 2.65 11.17 18.08
C ILE A 183 4.11 10.75 17.98
N ALA A 184 4.55 10.35 16.78
CA ALA A 184 5.92 9.97 16.50
C ALA A 184 6.47 10.81 15.34
N ASN A 185 7.76 11.14 15.38
CA ASN A 185 8.41 11.81 14.26
C ASN A 185 8.46 10.89 13.02
N GLY A 186 8.41 11.52 11.85
CA GLY A 186 8.52 10.86 10.55
C GLY A 186 7.17 10.63 9.85
N THR A 187 7.27 10.06 8.66
CA THR A 187 6.15 9.67 7.81
C THR A 187 5.79 8.21 8.00
N LEU A 188 4.51 7.89 7.85
CA LEU A 188 3.98 6.54 7.97
C LEU A 188 4.53 5.67 6.84
N SER A 189 5.28 4.64 7.18
CA SER A 189 5.65 3.55 6.25
C SER A 189 4.55 2.49 6.19
N GLY A 190 3.81 2.31 7.27
CA GLY A 190 2.60 1.52 7.32
C GLY A 190 2.18 1.19 8.75
N ALA A 191 1.00 0.59 8.88
CA ALA A 191 0.50 0.11 10.15
C ALA A 191 -0.22 -1.22 9.98
N ARG A 192 -0.25 -2.04 11.03
CA ARG A 192 -0.97 -3.32 11.11
C ARG A 192 -1.65 -3.48 12.46
N LEU A 193 -2.81 -4.14 12.48
CA LEU A 193 -3.45 -4.65 13.69
C LEU A 193 -3.29 -6.17 13.71
N ILE A 194 -2.67 -6.71 14.77
CA ILE A 194 -2.44 -8.14 14.94
C ILE A 194 -2.92 -8.52 16.35
N GLY A 195 -3.96 -9.35 16.42
CA GLY A 195 -4.70 -9.54 17.68
C GLY A 195 -5.17 -8.20 18.22
N ASN A 196 -4.81 -7.89 19.46
CA ASN A 196 -5.12 -6.63 20.14
C ASN A 196 -4.03 -5.54 19.99
N TYR A 197 -3.00 -5.76 19.18
CA TYR A 197 -1.88 -4.83 19.04
C TYR A 197 -1.90 -4.07 17.73
N VAL A 198 -1.89 -2.74 17.80
CA VAL A 198 -1.57 -1.87 16.65
C VAL A 198 -0.08 -1.63 16.60
N TYR A 199 0.53 -1.98 15.48
CA TYR A 199 1.90 -1.63 15.14
C TYR A 199 1.91 -0.51 14.09
N MET A 200 2.55 0.60 14.39
CA MET A 200 2.80 1.70 13.45
C MET A 200 4.30 1.84 13.19
N ILE A 201 4.68 1.94 11.91
CA ILE A 201 6.06 2.12 11.47
C ILE A 201 6.18 3.54 10.91
N SER A 202 7.03 4.36 11.54
CA SER A 202 7.28 5.75 11.14
C SER A 202 8.74 5.94 10.76
N THR A 203 8.99 6.62 9.64
CA THR A 203 10.35 6.84 9.10
C THR A 203 10.64 8.34 9.00
N GLN A 204 11.72 8.78 9.63
CA GLN A 204 12.19 10.16 9.62
C GLN A 204 13.57 10.25 8.95
N PRO A 205 13.67 10.81 7.74
CA PRO A 205 14.95 11.09 7.10
C PRO A 205 15.83 12.02 7.93
N ILE A 206 17.13 11.77 7.93
CA ILE A 206 18.10 12.56 8.69
C ILE A 206 18.83 13.53 7.76
N GLY A 207 18.88 14.79 8.17
CA GLY A 207 19.65 15.83 7.50
C GLY A 207 21.14 15.79 7.88
N CYS A 208 21.99 16.16 6.93
CA CYS A 208 23.45 16.20 7.08
C CYS A 208 24.01 17.56 7.54
N VAL A 209 23.18 18.39 8.17
CA VAL A 209 23.60 19.72 8.64
C VAL A 209 22.96 20.00 10.00
N GLY A 210 23.76 20.50 10.95
CA GLY A 210 23.28 20.89 12.27
C GLY A 210 23.21 19.73 13.28
N PRO A 211 22.56 19.93 14.44
CA PRO A 211 22.35 18.85 15.40
C PRO A 211 21.43 17.77 14.81
N VAL A 212 21.69 16.50 15.13
CA VAL A 212 20.83 15.39 14.74
C VAL A 212 19.67 15.34 15.75
N PRO A 213 18.40 15.58 15.35
CA PRO A 213 17.28 15.49 16.27
C PRO A 213 17.08 14.03 16.66
N VAL A 214 17.14 13.75 17.95
CA VAL A 214 16.83 12.41 18.47
C VAL A 214 15.31 12.22 18.43
N PRO A 215 14.79 11.10 17.90
CA PRO A 215 13.36 10.86 17.81
C PRO A 215 12.66 10.95 19.18
N GLU A 216 11.43 11.43 19.13
CA GLU A 216 10.59 11.64 20.29
C GLU A 216 9.20 11.06 20.03
N ASN A 217 8.68 10.35 21.03
CA ASN A 217 7.29 9.92 21.06
C ASN A 217 6.53 10.80 22.05
N ILE A 218 5.41 11.39 21.65
CA ILE A 218 4.57 12.20 22.53
C ILE A 218 3.32 11.39 22.87
N VAL A 219 3.15 11.02 24.15
CA VAL A 219 2.03 10.21 24.64
C VAL A 219 1.15 11.07 25.53
N ASN A 220 -0.09 11.33 25.09
CA ASN A 220 -1.04 12.21 25.78
C ASN A 220 -0.45 13.58 26.14
N GLY A 221 0.34 14.14 25.22
CA GLY A 221 1.04 15.43 25.39
C GLY A 221 2.33 15.37 26.19
N ASN A 222 2.69 14.22 26.78
CA ASN A 222 3.95 14.04 27.48
C ASN A 222 5.02 13.53 26.51
N SER A 223 6.11 14.29 26.36
CA SER A 223 7.18 13.87 25.48
C SER A 223 8.09 12.84 26.14
N LEU A 224 8.38 11.79 25.39
CA LEU A 224 9.28 10.70 25.72
C LEU A 224 10.40 10.74 24.69
N THR A 225 11.38 11.61 24.92
CA THR A 225 12.58 11.68 24.10
C THR A 225 13.36 10.38 24.24
N MET A 226 13.72 9.77 23.11
CA MET A 226 14.52 8.57 23.13
C MET A 226 15.96 8.89 23.54
N LEU A 227 16.61 7.98 24.25
CA LEU A 227 18.04 8.08 24.52
C LEU A 227 18.82 7.51 23.32
N PRO A 228 20.02 8.03 22.99
CA PRO A 228 20.88 7.43 21.97
C PRO A 228 21.13 5.93 22.19
N SER A 229 21.19 5.49 23.45
CA SER A 229 21.30 4.07 23.84
C SER A 229 20.07 3.20 23.55
N GLN A 230 18.98 3.81 23.11
CA GLN A 230 17.77 3.13 22.64
C GLN A 230 17.66 3.10 21.12
N ILE A 231 18.62 3.74 20.42
CA ILE A 231 18.70 3.75 18.96
C ILE A 231 19.71 2.72 18.52
N TYR A 232 19.23 1.74 17.76
CA TYR A 232 20.05 0.66 17.21
C TYR A 232 20.44 1.00 15.78
N HIS A 233 21.66 0.69 15.35
CA HIS A 233 22.08 0.95 13.96
C HIS A 233 22.46 -0.33 13.21
N SER A 234 22.30 -0.27 11.88
CA SER A 234 22.93 -1.21 10.95
C SER A 234 24.28 -0.66 10.50
N ASP A 235 25.24 -1.53 10.21
CA ASP A 235 26.52 -1.13 9.60
C ASP A 235 26.44 -1.02 8.07
N VAL A 236 25.25 -1.26 7.49
CA VAL A 236 24.98 -1.05 6.06
C VAL A 236 25.15 0.43 5.74
N ALA A 237 26.12 0.74 4.88
CA ALA A 237 26.39 2.09 4.40
C ALA A 237 25.42 2.45 3.27
N ASP A 238 24.85 3.65 3.32
CA ASP A 238 24.01 4.21 2.26
C ASP A 238 24.14 5.74 2.28
N TYR A 239 23.77 6.40 1.19
CA TYR A 239 23.84 7.86 1.05
C TYR A 239 22.81 8.61 1.91
N ALA A 240 21.76 7.93 2.38
CA ALA A 240 20.74 8.52 3.23
C ALA A 240 20.33 7.57 4.35
N GLN A 241 20.36 8.06 5.58
CA GLN A 241 19.85 7.35 6.75
C GLN A 241 18.56 8.01 7.27
N SER A 242 17.74 7.17 7.86
CA SER A 242 16.47 7.53 8.48
C SER A 242 16.36 6.87 9.85
N PHE A 243 15.75 7.58 10.80
CA PHE A 243 15.23 6.93 11.99
C PHE A 243 13.93 6.22 11.62
N THR A 244 13.91 4.89 11.73
CA THR A 244 12.70 4.09 11.58
C THR A 244 12.26 3.61 12.95
N THR A 245 11.09 4.07 13.39
CA THR A 245 10.52 3.75 14.69
C THR A 245 9.33 2.80 14.51
N VAL A 246 9.40 1.64 15.14
CA VAL A 246 8.28 0.68 15.25
C VAL A 246 7.63 0.88 16.61
N ILE A 247 6.34 1.20 16.60
CA ILE A 247 5.53 1.51 17.79
C ILE A 247 4.44 0.45 17.92
N GLY A 248 4.36 -0.22 19.07
CA GLY A 248 3.30 -1.17 19.42
C GLY A 248 2.39 -0.61 20.51
N VAL A 249 1.08 -0.75 20.33
CA VAL A 249 0.04 -0.25 21.24
C VAL A 249 -0.96 -1.38 21.53
N ASP A 250 -1.14 -1.72 22.81
CA ASP A 250 -2.07 -2.76 23.27
C ASP A 250 -3.49 -2.20 23.46
N LEU A 251 -4.41 -2.48 22.54
CA LEU A 251 -5.78 -1.97 22.58
C LEU A 251 -6.65 -2.61 23.68
N SER A 252 -6.18 -3.66 24.37
CA SER A 252 -6.91 -4.23 25.51
C SER A 252 -6.84 -3.34 26.76
N GLN A 253 -5.95 -2.35 26.76
CA GLN A 253 -5.74 -1.42 27.87
C GLN A 253 -6.57 -0.15 27.65
N ALA A 254 -7.20 0.36 28.70
CA ALA A 254 -8.00 1.59 28.61
C ALA A 254 -7.18 2.85 28.29
N ASN A 255 -5.90 2.88 28.69
CA ASN A 255 -4.94 3.96 28.42
C ASN A 255 -3.60 3.33 28.03
N PRO A 256 -3.46 2.84 26.79
CA PRO A 256 -2.31 2.05 26.41
C PRO A 256 -1.03 2.88 26.42
N ALA A 257 0.00 2.36 27.09
CA ALA A 257 1.35 2.90 26.97
C ALA A 257 2.04 2.25 25.75
N PRO A 258 2.58 3.03 24.80
CA PRO A 258 3.28 2.44 23.67
C PRO A 258 4.58 1.77 24.10
N THR A 259 4.93 0.69 23.41
CA THR A 259 6.32 0.25 23.31
C THR A 259 6.88 0.74 21.98
N ALA A 260 8.10 1.26 21.97
CA ALA A 260 8.74 1.73 20.76
C ALA A 260 10.19 1.26 20.67
N LYS A 261 10.63 0.89 19.47
CA LYS A 261 12.06 0.72 19.15
C LYS A 261 12.40 1.48 17.88
N THR A 262 13.55 2.14 17.91
CA THR A 262 14.05 2.94 16.79
C THR A 262 15.34 2.36 16.25
N PHE A 263 15.39 2.30 14.93
CA PHE A 263 16.50 1.79 14.15
C PHE A 263 17.01 2.90 13.24
N LEU A 264 18.32 3.15 13.26
CA LEU A 264 19.02 3.96 12.29
C LEU A 264 19.39 3.04 11.11
N ILE A 265 18.55 3.08 10.08
CA ILE A 265 18.66 2.32 8.83
C ILE A 265 18.40 3.27 7.66
N GLY A 266 18.58 2.86 6.40
CA GLY A 266 18.17 3.74 5.29
C GLY A 266 16.65 3.81 5.16
N THR A 267 16.20 4.67 4.26
CA THR A 267 14.76 4.92 4.07
C THR A 267 14.06 3.66 3.54
N SER A 268 13.10 3.14 4.31
CA SER A 268 12.27 2.01 3.92
C SER A 268 11.40 2.35 2.70
N SER A 269 11.40 1.49 1.68
CA SER A 269 10.56 1.61 0.48
C SER A 269 9.27 0.79 0.56
N ASN A 270 9.35 -0.47 1.01
CA ASN A 270 8.22 -1.38 1.16
C ASN A 270 8.27 -2.07 2.52
N ILE A 271 7.09 -2.53 2.96
CA ILE A 271 6.95 -3.34 4.17
C ILE A 271 6.27 -4.66 3.82
N TYR A 272 6.66 -5.72 4.52
CA TYR A 272 5.92 -6.98 4.59
C TYR A 272 5.77 -7.34 6.07
N VAL A 273 4.57 -7.73 6.49
CA VAL A 273 4.30 -8.06 7.89
C VAL A 273 3.58 -9.40 7.96
N SER A 274 4.19 -10.36 8.65
CA SER A 274 3.56 -11.61 9.07
C SER A 274 3.05 -11.47 10.51
N LEU A 275 2.46 -12.53 11.06
CA LEU A 275 1.93 -12.49 12.43
C LEU A 275 2.99 -12.11 13.49
N ASN A 276 4.25 -12.47 13.23
CA ASN A 276 5.33 -12.34 14.22
C ASN A 276 6.56 -11.56 13.70
N GLN A 277 6.53 -11.09 12.45
CA GLN A 277 7.69 -10.48 11.81
C GLN A 277 7.31 -9.27 10.97
N VAL A 278 8.12 -8.23 11.05
CA VAL A 278 8.12 -7.06 10.17
C VAL A 278 9.40 -7.10 9.34
N TYR A 279 9.23 -7.06 8.03
CA TYR A 279 10.30 -6.93 7.07
C TYR A 279 10.25 -5.54 6.44
N LEU A 280 11.35 -4.82 6.52
CA LEU A 280 11.53 -3.50 5.91
C LEU A 280 12.55 -3.60 4.79
N THR A 281 12.22 -3.09 3.61
CA THR A 281 13.15 -3.07 2.48
C THR A 281 13.70 -1.69 2.25
N GLN A 282 15.01 -1.59 2.04
CA GLN A 282 15.73 -0.36 1.76
C GLN A 282 16.45 -0.50 0.41
N PRO A 283 16.11 0.30 -0.61
CA PRO A 283 16.93 0.38 -1.82
C PRO A 283 18.27 1.04 -1.48
N ILE A 284 19.37 0.39 -1.83
CA ILE A 284 20.72 0.97 -1.69
C ILE A 284 21.01 1.73 -2.98
N TRP A 285 21.30 3.04 -2.85
CA TRP A 285 21.53 3.89 -4.01
C TRP A 285 23.02 4.05 -4.35
N SER A 286 23.93 3.45 -3.56
CA SER A 286 25.38 3.45 -3.80
C SER A 286 25.79 2.52 -4.93
N GLU A 287 25.75 3.03 -6.17
CA GLU A 287 26.26 2.46 -7.45
C GLU A 287 25.86 1.01 -7.80
N THR A 288 25.16 0.31 -6.91
CA THR A 288 24.81 -1.11 -6.99
C THR A 288 23.30 -1.21 -6.77
N GLU A 289 22.56 -1.63 -7.79
CA GLU A 289 21.11 -1.84 -7.71
C GLU A 289 20.83 -2.99 -6.76
N GLN A 290 20.59 -2.68 -5.48
CA GLN A 290 20.37 -3.66 -4.43
C GLN A 290 19.26 -3.22 -3.49
N THR A 291 18.67 -4.20 -2.81
CA THR A 291 17.73 -4.01 -1.71
C THR A 291 18.28 -4.66 -0.46
N THR A 292 18.50 -3.87 0.60
CA THR A 292 18.69 -4.37 1.95
C THR A 292 17.36 -4.73 2.57
N ILE A 293 17.32 -5.83 3.30
CA ILE A 293 16.15 -6.35 4.01
C ILE A 293 16.50 -6.36 5.49
N HIS A 294 15.62 -5.79 6.30
CA HIS A 294 15.70 -5.79 7.76
C HIS A 294 14.55 -6.62 8.32
N ARG A 295 14.85 -7.58 9.21
CA ARG A 295 13.84 -8.40 9.88
C ARG A 295 13.73 -8.05 11.35
N ILE A 296 12.51 -7.73 11.78
CA ILE A 296 12.17 -7.31 13.15
C ILE A 296 11.06 -8.23 13.66
N SER A 297 11.30 -8.98 14.74
CA SER A 297 10.25 -9.75 15.39
C SER A 297 9.28 -8.84 16.14
N ILE A 298 8.00 -9.15 16.08
CA ILE A 298 6.94 -8.53 16.88
C ILE A 298 6.15 -9.62 17.62
N ASP A 299 5.92 -9.43 18.92
CA ASP A 299 5.10 -10.29 19.77
C ASP A 299 4.57 -9.48 20.95
N GLY A 300 3.34 -8.97 20.82
CA GLY A 300 2.77 -7.99 21.74
C GLY A 300 3.67 -6.76 21.91
N SER A 301 4.10 -6.48 23.14
CA SER A 301 5.04 -5.39 23.43
C SER A 301 6.49 -5.68 23.03
N SER A 302 6.83 -6.93 22.71
CA SER A 302 8.18 -7.30 22.29
C SER A 302 8.41 -6.90 20.83
N ILE A 303 9.37 -6.02 20.59
CA ILE A 303 9.84 -5.63 19.26
C ILE A 303 11.34 -5.90 19.24
N ASN A 304 11.89 -6.73 18.37
CA ASN A 304 13.35 -7.00 18.36
C ASN A 304 13.91 -7.07 16.95
N TYR A 305 15.05 -6.43 16.73
CA TYR A 305 15.78 -6.58 15.49
C TYR A 305 16.49 -7.94 15.45
N GLU A 306 16.23 -8.75 14.44
CA GLU A 306 16.74 -10.11 14.35
C GLU A 306 17.83 -10.30 13.29
N ALA A 307 17.65 -9.75 12.09
CA ALA A 307 18.55 -10.03 10.96
C ALA A 307 18.60 -8.90 9.94
N THR A 308 19.70 -8.85 9.17
CA THR A 308 19.86 -8.02 7.97
C THR A 308 20.41 -8.88 6.84
N GLY A 309 19.94 -8.65 5.62
CA GLY A 309 20.46 -9.28 4.41
C GLY A 309 20.30 -8.36 3.21
N THR A 310 20.88 -8.73 2.08
CA THR A 310 20.81 -7.92 0.85
C THR A 310 20.60 -8.82 -0.35
N VAL A 311 19.76 -8.37 -1.28
CA VAL A 311 19.55 -9.01 -2.58
C VAL A 311 19.72 -7.98 -3.70
N PRO A 312 20.17 -8.38 -4.89
CA PRO A 312 20.17 -7.53 -6.08
C PRO A 312 18.75 -7.07 -6.50
N GLY A 313 18.71 -5.90 -7.15
CA GLY A 313 17.51 -5.30 -7.70
C GLY A 313 16.62 -4.55 -6.71
N HIS A 314 15.48 -4.08 -7.21
CA HIS A 314 14.46 -3.32 -6.50
C HIS A 314 13.16 -4.11 -6.37
N VAL A 315 12.55 -4.02 -5.19
CA VAL A 315 11.26 -4.65 -4.87
C VAL A 315 10.13 -3.79 -5.41
N LEU A 316 9.20 -4.42 -6.14
CA LEU A 316 8.07 -3.73 -6.76
C LEU A 316 7.06 -3.22 -5.73
N ASN A 317 6.56 -4.10 -4.86
CA ASN A 317 5.58 -3.78 -3.81
C ASN A 317 5.54 -4.87 -2.73
N GLN A 318 4.65 -4.75 -1.74
CA GLN A 318 4.53 -5.72 -0.65
C GLN A 318 4.26 -7.16 -1.13
N PHE A 319 3.52 -7.35 -2.23
CA PHE A 319 3.20 -8.68 -2.78
C PHE A 319 4.37 -9.36 -3.49
N SER A 320 5.46 -8.62 -3.70
CA SER A 320 6.75 -9.18 -4.14
C SER A 320 7.54 -9.80 -3.00
N MET A 321 6.95 -9.91 -1.80
CA MET A 321 7.56 -10.49 -0.62
C MET A 321 6.57 -11.41 0.10
N ASP A 322 7.08 -12.49 0.68
CA ASP A 322 6.34 -13.27 1.68
C ASP A 322 7.23 -14.09 2.63
N GLU A 323 6.60 -14.71 3.61
CA GLU A 323 7.21 -15.69 4.52
C GLU A 323 6.48 -17.03 4.43
N TYR A 324 7.22 -18.10 4.16
CA TYR A 324 6.66 -19.45 4.08
C TYR A 324 7.64 -20.50 4.57
N ASN A 325 7.17 -21.40 5.45
CA ASN A 325 7.97 -22.47 6.06
C ASN A 325 9.32 -22.00 6.66
N GLY A 326 9.33 -20.78 7.23
CA GLY A 326 10.50 -20.20 7.88
C GLY A 326 11.53 -19.56 6.93
N TYR A 327 11.22 -19.46 5.64
CA TYR A 327 12.01 -18.72 4.66
C TYR A 327 11.31 -17.41 4.29
N PHE A 328 12.11 -16.36 4.10
CA PHE A 328 11.66 -15.13 3.49
C PHE A 328 11.91 -15.20 1.98
N ARG A 329 10.93 -14.84 1.17
CA ARG A 329 11.03 -14.93 -0.30
C ARG A 329 10.74 -13.57 -0.89
N ILE A 330 11.51 -13.19 -1.90
CA ILE A 330 11.46 -11.84 -2.47
C ILE A 330 11.70 -11.89 -3.97
N ALA A 331 10.85 -11.18 -4.71
CA ALA A 331 11.03 -10.93 -6.14
C ALA A 331 11.49 -9.48 -6.35
N THR A 332 12.47 -9.29 -7.22
CA THR A 332 13.06 -7.99 -7.54
C THR A 332 13.16 -7.79 -9.04
N SER A 333 13.33 -6.53 -9.44
CA SER A 333 13.75 -6.20 -10.80
C SER A 333 15.11 -5.50 -10.78
N GLU A 334 16.00 -5.91 -11.66
CA GLU A 334 17.35 -5.35 -11.81
C GLU A 334 17.69 -5.09 -13.27
N TYR A 335 18.62 -4.18 -13.53
CA TYR A 335 19.16 -3.94 -14.86
C TYR A 335 20.40 -4.81 -15.11
N GLY A 336 20.19 -5.96 -15.74
CA GLY A 336 21.26 -6.86 -16.17
C GLY A 336 21.98 -6.36 -17.41
N TYR A 337 23.28 -6.67 -17.56
CA TYR A 337 24.05 -6.36 -18.77
C TYR A 337 23.96 -7.48 -19.81
N ALA A 338 23.21 -7.27 -20.90
CA ALA A 338 23.21 -8.16 -22.05
C ALA A 338 24.38 -7.85 -23.01
N ARG A 339 25.17 -8.86 -23.38
CA ARG A 339 26.21 -8.73 -24.41
C ARG A 339 25.59 -8.89 -25.80
N ILE A 340 25.61 -7.85 -26.62
CA ILE A 340 25.29 -7.99 -28.04
C ILE A 340 26.58 -8.28 -28.81
N LEU A 341 26.67 -9.47 -29.41
CA LEU A 341 27.63 -9.75 -30.47
C LEU A 341 27.04 -9.21 -31.78
N THR A 342 27.57 -8.10 -32.29
CA THR A 342 27.18 -7.61 -33.62
C THR A 342 27.83 -8.50 -34.71
N PRO A 343 27.10 -8.91 -35.76
CA PRO A 343 27.67 -9.70 -36.85
C PRO A 343 28.75 -8.92 -37.61
N GLN A 344 29.97 -9.45 -37.58
CA GLN A 344 31.08 -9.29 -38.53
C GLN A 344 31.21 -7.93 -39.22
N THR A 345 31.68 -6.91 -38.51
CA THR A 345 32.67 -5.90 -39.00
C THR A 345 33.16 -4.95 -37.91
N SER A 346 32.55 -4.96 -36.71
CA SER A 346 32.96 -4.09 -35.60
C SER A 346 33.55 -4.86 -34.42
N THR A 347 34.70 -4.42 -33.92
CA THR A 347 35.35 -4.91 -32.68
C THR A 347 34.74 -4.31 -31.41
N THR A 348 33.61 -3.60 -31.52
CA THR A 348 32.92 -2.95 -30.40
C THR A 348 31.96 -3.93 -29.72
N ILE A 349 32.24 -4.26 -28.46
CA ILE A 349 31.29 -4.94 -27.58
C ILE A 349 30.31 -3.89 -27.08
N SER A 350 29.05 -3.97 -27.53
CA SER A 350 27.97 -3.14 -26.98
C SER A 350 27.27 -3.94 -25.87
N THR A 351 27.41 -3.48 -24.62
CA THR A 351 26.58 -3.94 -23.50
C THR A 351 25.28 -3.15 -23.51
N VAL A 352 24.15 -3.82 -23.67
CA VAL A 352 22.83 -3.19 -23.49
C VAL A 352 22.32 -3.60 -22.12
N SER A 353 22.10 -2.61 -21.25
CA SER A 353 21.41 -2.83 -19.99
C SER A 353 19.93 -3.13 -20.27
N GLN A 354 19.41 -4.23 -19.74
CA GLN A 354 18.02 -4.63 -19.85
C GLN A 354 17.49 -4.99 -18.47
N GLN A 355 16.27 -4.53 -18.17
CA GLN A 355 15.57 -4.95 -16.96
C GLN A 355 15.30 -6.45 -17.03
N GLN A 356 15.48 -7.15 -15.91
CA GLN A 356 15.12 -8.55 -15.72
C GLN A 356 14.48 -8.72 -14.34
N THR A 357 13.72 -9.80 -14.18
CA THR A 357 13.09 -10.15 -12.91
C THR A 357 13.85 -11.29 -12.25
N ASP A 358 14.10 -11.15 -10.95
CA ASP A 358 14.78 -12.14 -10.15
C ASP A 358 13.90 -12.54 -8.96
N LEU A 359 14.17 -13.72 -8.40
CA LEU A 359 13.57 -14.22 -7.17
C LEU A 359 14.65 -14.81 -6.28
N TYR A 360 14.61 -14.46 -5.00
CA TYR A 360 15.52 -14.94 -3.97
C TYR A 360 14.73 -15.59 -2.84
N VAL A 361 15.28 -16.67 -2.29
CA VAL A 361 14.80 -17.32 -1.07
C VAL A 361 15.89 -17.19 -0.02
N LEU A 362 15.54 -16.65 1.14
CA LEU A 362 16.44 -16.34 2.23
C LEU A 362 16.04 -17.09 3.50
N ASP A 363 17.02 -17.55 4.26
CA ASP A 363 16.79 -18.14 5.57
C ASP A 363 16.42 -17.09 6.64
N ARG A 364 16.25 -17.54 7.89
CA ARG A 364 15.94 -16.67 9.03
C ARG A 364 17.04 -15.65 9.34
N SER A 365 18.29 -15.92 8.96
CA SER A 365 19.40 -14.98 9.09
C SER A 365 19.49 -14.03 7.89
N LEU A 366 18.49 -14.04 7.00
CA LEU A 366 18.45 -13.32 5.73
C LEU A 366 19.67 -13.61 4.86
N GLN A 367 20.17 -14.85 4.89
CA GLN A 367 21.15 -15.34 3.94
C GLN A 367 20.44 -16.02 2.78
N THR A 368 20.84 -15.69 1.55
CA THR A 368 20.27 -16.32 0.35
C THR A 368 20.61 -17.81 0.33
N VAL A 369 19.57 -18.66 0.30
CA VAL A 369 19.70 -20.11 0.19
C VAL A 369 19.42 -20.63 -1.23
N GLY A 370 18.67 -19.86 -2.02
CA GLY A 370 18.37 -20.17 -3.41
C GLY A 370 17.96 -18.93 -4.18
N SER A 371 18.14 -18.97 -5.50
CA SER A 371 17.75 -17.89 -6.40
C SER A 371 17.31 -18.41 -7.77
N LEU A 372 16.48 -17.62 -8.44
CA LEU A 372 16.16 -17.72 -9.87
C LEU A 372 16.36 -16.32 -10.44
N GLN A 373 17.30 -16.16 -11.36
CA GLN A 373 17.72 -14.86 -11.88
C GLN A 373 17.56 -14.78 -13.40
N GLY A 374 17.39 -13.57 -13.92
CA GLY A 374 17.34 -13.28 -15.35
C GLY A 374 16.06 -13.72 -16.03
N LEU A 375 14.92 -13.66 -15.33
CA LEU A 375 13.62 -13.95 -15.91
C LEU A 375 13.19 -12.79 -16.83
N ALA A 376 12.72 -13.15 -18.02
CA ALA A 376 12.13 -12.23 -19.00
C ALA A 376 12.97 -10.95 -19.27
N PRO A 377 14.22 -11.09 -19.76
CA PRO A 377 15.09 -9.94 -20.00
C PRO A 377 14.49 -8.98 -21.04
N GLY A 378 14.43 -7.69 -20.69
CA GLY A 378 13.83 -6.62 -21.47
C GLY A 378 12.33 -6.40 -21.20
N GLU A 379 11.73 -7.15 -20.29
CA GLU A 379 10.35 -6.98 -19.84
C GLU A 379 10.30 -6.28 -18.47
N ALA A 380 9.28 -5.44 -18.26
CA ALA A 380 9.06 -4.79 -16.98
C ALA A 380 8.33 -5.73 -16.01
N PHE A 381 8.62 -5.63 -14.72
CA PHE A 381 8.00 -6.42 -13.66
C PHE A 381 6.73 -5.73 -13.13
N TYR A 382 5.58 -6.40 -13.21
CA TYR A 382 4.25 -5.79 -12.98
C TYR A 382 3.49 -6.33 -11.78
N ALA A 383 3.59 -7.62 -11.48
CA ALA A 383 2.96 -8.18 -10.29
C ALA A 383 3.66 -9.44 -9.80
N ALA A 384 3.51 -9.70 -8.51
CA ALA A 384 3.92 -10.94 -7.89
C ALA A 384 2.84 -11.43 -6.92
N ARG A 385 2.76 -12.75 -6.77
CA ARG A 385 2.00 -13.37 -5.68
C ARG A 385 2.66 -14.67 -5.27
N PHE A 386 2.78 -14.88 -3.97
CA PHE A 386 3.27 -16.13 -3.39
C PHE A 386 2.09 -16.93 -2.83
N MET A 387 2.06 -18.24 -3.10
CA MET A 387 1.05 -19.16 -2.59
C MET A 387 1.70 -20.50 -2.31
N GLY A 388 1.77 -20.86 -1.03
CA GLY A 388 2.36 -22.13 -0.62
C GLY A 388 3.78 -22.30 -1.18
N ASP A 389 3.98 -23.39 -1.91
CA ASP A 389 5.24 -23.78 -2.53
C ASP A 389 5.48 -23.16 -3.92
N ARG A 390 4.75 -22.09 -4.28
CA ARG A 390 4.85 -21.42 -5.59
C ARG A 390 4.90 -19.91 -5.48
N ALA A 391 5.47 -19.28 -6.50
CA ALA A 391 5.30 -17.86 -6.79
C ALA A 391 4.78 -17.68 -8.22
N TYR A 392 4.00 -16.62 -8.41
CA TYR A 392 3.44 -16.21 -9.68
C TYR A 392 3.94 -14.82 -9.99
N LEU A 393 4.65 -14.67 -11.11
CA LEU A 393 5.28 -13.41 -11.50
C LEU A 393 4.72 -12.99 -12.86
N VAL A 394 4.39 -11.71 -12.98
CA VAL A 394 3.87 -11.08 -14.18
C VAL A 394 4.92 -10.11 -14.68
N THR A 395 5.44 -10.37 -15.88
CA THR A 395 6.30 -9.42 -16.59
C THR A 395 5.62 -8.98 -17.87
N TYR A 396 6.04 -7.86 -18.45
CA TYR A 396 5.38 -7.36 -19.65
C TYR A 396 6.29 -6.52 -20.55
N GLN A 397 6.19 -6.79 -21.85
CA GLN A 397 6.64 -5.88 -22.91
C GLN A 397 5.55 -5.72 -23.99
N ARG A 398 4.86 -6.82 -24.36
CA ARG A 398 3.76 -6.84 -25.37
C ARG A 398 2.68 -7.86 -25.06
N MET A 399 3.10 -9.02 -24.56
CA MET A 399 2.24 -10.01 -23.92
C MET A 399 2.73 -10.16 -22.49
N ASP A 400 1.81 -10.48 -21.59
CA ASP A 400 2.08 -10.75 -20.18
C ASP A 400 2.26 -12.26 -20.00
N PRO A 401 3.50 -12.74 -19.83
CA PRO A 401 3.71 -14.04 -19.24
C PRO A 401 3.37 -14.02 -17.74
N LEU A 402 2.31 -14.72 -17.37
CA LEU A 402 2.16 -15.23 -16.01
C LEU A 402 3.12 -16.42 -15.85
N PHE A 403 4.25 -16.22 -15.19
CA PHE A 403 5.19 -17.28 -14.84
C PHE A 403 4.76 -17.99 -13.55
N VAL A 404 4.87 -19.32 -13.55
CA VAL A 404 4.70 -20.16 -12.36
C VAL A 404 6.06 -20.64 -11.91
N ILE A 405 6.51 -20.19 -10.73
CA ILE A 405 7.80 -20.52 -10.14
C ILE A 405 7.59 -21.56 -9.03
N GLY A 406 8.33 -22.66 -9.09
CA GLY A 406 8.37 -23.70 -8.06
C GLY A 406 9.36 -23.36 -6.96
N LEU A 407 8.91 -23.47 -5.71
CA LEU A 407 9.64 -23.12 -4.48
C LEU A 407 9.58 -24.26 -3.45
N GLN A 408 9.22 -25.48 -3.86
CA GLN A 408 9.21 -26.68 -3.02
C GLN A 408 10.59 -26.97 -2.42
N ASP A 409 11.64 -26.82 -3.23
CA ASP A 409 13.03 -26.85 -2.80
C ASP A 409 13.53 -25.39 -2.71
N PRO A 410 13.64 -24.81 -1.51
CA PRO A 410 14.01 -23.41 -1.33
C PRO A 410 15.42 -23.10 -1.83
N SER A 411 16.29 -24.12 -1.97
CA SER A 411 17.65 -23.95 -2.49
C SER A 411 17.71 -23.91 -4.02
N ARG A 412 16.64 -24.33 -4.70
CA ARG A 412 16.59 -24.46 -6.16
C ARG A 412 15.26 -23.97 -6.75
N PRO A 413 14.92 -22.66 -6.61
CA PRO A 413 13.81 -22.07 -7.33
C PRO A 413 13.91 -22.31 -8.84
N LYS A 414 12.79 -22.57 -9.52
CA LYS A 414 12.77 -22.80 -10.98
C LYS A 414 11.44 -22.43 -11.61
N VAL A 415 11.46 -22.03 -12.88
CA VAL A 415 10.23 -21.90 -13.68
C VAL A 415 9.63 -23.29 -13.91
N LEU A 416 8.35 -23.45 -13.59
CA LEU A 416 7.55 -24.65 -13.86
C LEU A 416 6.76 -24.51 -15.16
N GLY A 417 6.13 -23.35 -15.35
CA GLY A 417 5.30 -23.07 -16.51
C GLY A 417 5.12 -21.58 -16.74
N GLN A 418 4.48 -21.26 -17.86
CA GLN A 418 4.23 -19.90 -18.31
C GLN A 418 2.91 -19.87 -19.08
N LEU A 419 2.10 -18.85 -18.84
CA LEU A 419 0.89 -18.56 -19.62
C LEU A 419 1.02 -17.16 -20.22
N ASN A 420 1.01 -17.05 -21.54
CA ASN A 420 1.01 -15.77 -22.23
C ASN A 420 -0.42 -15.28 -22.43
N ILE A 421 -0.74 -14.10 -21.89
CA ILE A 421 -2.01 -13.42 -22.10
C ILE A 421 -1.80 -12.02 -22.70
N THR A 422 -2.80 -11.54 -23.44
CA THR A 422 -2.85 -10.12 -23.84
C THR A 422 -3.30 -9.26 -22.68
N GLY A 423 -2.82 -8.01 -22.64
CA GLY A 423 -2.94 -7.16 -21.46
C GLY A 423 -1.88 -7.46 -20.41
N VAL A 424 -2.05 -6.88 -19.23
CA VAL A 424 -1.23 -7.09 -18.05
C VAL A 424 -2.13 -7.29 -16.83
N SER A 425 -1.67 -8.08 -15.86
CA SER A 425 -2.27 -8.16 -14.51
C SER A 425 -1.45 -7.32 -13.53
N ASP A 426 -2.02 -6.21 -13.05
CA ASP A 426 -1.39 -5.33 -12.05
C ASP A 426 -1.56 -5.88 -10.62
N TYR A 427 -2.63 -6.65 -10.38
CA TYR A 427 -2.91 -7.30 -9.10
C TYR A 427 -3.33 -8.76 -9.27
N LEU A 428 -2.80 -9.63 -8.41
CA LEU A 428 -3.13 -11.06 -8.34
C LEU A 428 -3.77 -11.39 -6.99
N GLN A 429 -5.03 -11.78 -7.03
CA GLN A 429 -5.82 -12.22 -5.88
C GLN A 429 -5.90 -13.75 -5.88
N PRO A 430 -5.37 -14.45 -4.86
CA PRO A 430 -5.65 -15.87 -4.67
C PRO A 430 -7.14 -16.13 -4.50
N TYR A 431 -7.64 -17.13 -5.23
CA TYR A 431 -8.99 -17.68 -5.03
C TYR A 431 -8.94 -18.89 -4.09
N ASP A 432 -8.02 -19.81 -4.35
CA ASP A 432 -7.65 -20.96 -3.50
C ASP A 432 -6.18 -21.33 -3.76
N GLU A 433 -5.71 -22.52 -3.37
CA GLU A 433 -4.33 -22.97 -3.58
C GLU A 433 -3.95 -23.20 -5.07
N THR A 434 -4.94 -23.34 -5.95
CA THR A 434 -4.78 -23.72 -7.36
C THR A 434 -5.43 -22.75 -8.34
N HIS A 435 -6.00 -21.63 -7.88
CA HIS A 435 -6.65 -20.63 -8.73
C HIS A 435 -6.30 -19.20 -8.31
N LEU A 436 -6.20 -18.33 -9.32
CA LEU A 436 -5.89 -16.91 -9.18
C LEU A 436 -6.90 -16.06 -9.94
N ILE A 437 -7.21 -14.88 -9.40
CA ILE A 437 -7.90 -13.81 -10.11
C ILE A 437 -6.87 -12.74 -10.46
N GLY A 438 -6.73 -12.43 -11.75
CA GLY A 438 -5.91 -11.32 -12.24
C GLY A 438 -6.75 -10.09 -12.52
N LEU A 439 -6.35 -8.94 -11.97
CA LEU A 439 -6.94 -7.64 -12.24
C LEU A 439 -5.90 -6.75 -12.93
N GLY A 440 -6.25 -6.16 -14.06
CA GLY A 440 -5.33 -5.29 -14.79
C GLY A 440 -5.96 -4.63 -16.00
N LYS A 441 -5.17 -4.37 -17.04
CA LYS A 441 -5.64 -3.73 -18.28
C LYS A 441 -5.41 -4.62 -19.49
N SER A 442 -6.37 -4.68 -20.40
CA SER A 442 -6.16 -5.28 -21.72
C SER A 442 -5.27 -4.39 -22.57
N SER A 443 -4.58 -4.95 -23.57
CA SER A 443 -3.70 -4.18 -24.44
C SER A 443 -3.80 -4.61 -25.90
N THR A 444 -3.42 -3.70 -26.79
CA THR A 444 -3.25 -3.97 -28.23
C THR A 444 -1.84 -3.57 -28.67
N ASN A 445 -1.21 -4.39 -29.51
CA ASN A 445 0.11 -4.09 -30.04
C ASN A 445 0.02 -2.96 -31.08
N VAL A 446 0.91 -1.96 -30.99
CA VAL A 446 1.04 -0.91 -32.00
C VAL A 446 2.32 -1.11 -32.80
N THR A 447 2.20 -1.07 -34.13
CA THR A 447 3.27 -1.45 -35.06
C THR A 447 4.43 -0.46 -35.19
N TRP A 448 4.24 0.79 -34.73
CA TRP A 448 5.16 1.90 -35.00
C TRP A 448 6.12 2.24 -33.85
N GLU A 449 5.95 1.65 -32.65
CA GLU A 449 6.76 2.01 -31.47
C GLU A 449 7.30 0.83 -30.65
N ASN A 450 7.19 -0.42 -31.13
CA ASN A 450 7.46 -1.60 -30.30
C ASN A 450 6.67 -1.61 -28.97
N ALA A 451 5.60 -0.82 -28.86
CA ALA A 451 4.84 -0.56 -27.65
C ALA A 451 3.48 -1.27 -27.66
N ALA A 452 2.86 -1.33 -26.49
CA ALA A 452 1.50 -1.81 -26.33
C ALA A 452 0.60 -0.70 -25.78
N LEU A 453 -0.59 -0.58 -26.36
CA LEU A 453 -1.56 0.43 -26.01
C LEU A 453 -2.58 -0.17 -25.05
N PHE A 454 -2.53 0.20 -23.76
CA PHE A 454 -3.53 -0.21 -22.78
C PHE A 454 -4.94 0.30 -23.15
N GLN A 455 -5.92 -0.57 -23.02
CA GLN A 455 -7.33 -0.34 -23.36
C GLN A 455 -8.15 -0.26 -22.07
N GLY A 456 -9.23 -1.04 -21.97
CA GLY A 456 -10.05 -1.14 -20.76
C GLY A 456 -9.46 -2.06 -19.70
N LEU A 457 -10.24 -2.28 -18.65
CA LEU A 457 -9.93 -3.20 -17.58
C LEU A 457 -10.08 -4.65 -18.06
N LYS A 458 -9.22 -5.52 -17.55
CA LYS A 458 -9.28 -6.97 -17.76
C LYS A 458 -9.33 -7.67 -16.41
N PHE A 459 -10.30 -8.55 -16.26
CA PHE A 459 -10.43 -9.48 -15.14
C PHE A 459 -10.19 -10.88 -15.71
N SER A 460 -9.30 -11.65 -15.11
CA SER A 460 -8.96 -13.01 -15.56
C SER A 460 -9.07 -13.99 -14.40
N PHE A 461 -9.41 -15.25 -14.70
CA PHE A 461 -9.47 -16.33 -13.72
C PHE A 461 -8.62 -17.50 -14.19
N PHE A 462 -7.49 -17.68 -13.52
CA PHE A 462 -6.48 -18.66 -13.89
C PHE A 462 -6.65 -19.94 -13.09
N ASP A 463 -6.61 -21.08 -13.78
CA ASP A 463 -6.37 -22.39 -13.17
C ASP A 463 -4.87 -22.70 -13.31
N VAL A 464 -4.23 -22.86 -12.14
CA VAL A 464 -2.81 -23.14 -11.98
C VAL A 464 -2.59 -24.49 -11.27
N SER A 465 -3.59 -25.36 -11.26
CA SER A 465 -3.51 -26.70 -10.65
C SER A 465 -2.37 -27.54 -11.23
N ASP A 466 -2.21 -27.57 -12.56
CA ASP A 466 -0.99 -28.03 -13.24
C ASP A 466 -0.04 -26.83 -13.44
N PRO A 467 1.03 -26.71 -12.63
CA PRO A 467 1.93 -25.57 -12.71
C PRO A 467 2.74 -25.53 -14.01
N ASN A 468 2.80 -26.61 -14.78
CA ASN A 468 3.49 -26.63 -16.07
C ASN A 468 2.59 -26.16 -17.22
N HIS A 469 1.26 -26.16 -17.02
CA HIS A 469 0.28 -25.76 -18.02
C HIS A 469 -0.82 -24.87 -17.41
N PRO A 470 -0.45 -23.70 -16.84
CA PRO A 470 -1.44 -22.73 -16.37
C PRO A 470 -2.37 -22.27 -17.50
N ILE A 471 -3.65 -22.07 -17.21
CA ILE A 471 -4.66 -21.65 -18.20
C ILE A 471 -5.53 -20.49 -17.71
N ASP A 472 -5.87 -19.56 -18.60
CA ASP A 472 -6.92 -18.55 -18.39
C ASP A 472 -8.27 -19.19 -18.72
N THR A 473 -9.02 -19.57 -17.68
CA THR A 473 -10.30 -20.30 -17.83
C THR A 473 -11.48 -19.37 -18.13
N SER A 474 -11.37 -18.10 -17.77
CA SER A 474 -12.44 -17.13 -17.91
C SER A 474 -11.87 -15.71 -17.81
N ASN A 475 -12.29 -14.83 -18.72
CA ASN A 475 -11.97 -13.41 -18.64
C ASN A 475 -13.18 -12.52 -18.92
N PHE A 476 -13.10 -11.31 -18.39
CA PHE A 476 -14.08 -10.25 -18.58
C PHE A 476 -13.36 -8.94 -18.92
N LEU A 477 -13.78 -8.30 -20.01
CA LEU A 477 -13.24 -7.00 -20.44
C LEU A 477 -14.25 -5.90 -20.13
N ALA A 478 -13.79 -4.81 -19.52
CA ALA A 478 -14.65 -3.69 -19.14
C ALA A 478 -14.12 -2.36 -19.67
N GLY A 479 -14.95 -1.71 -20.48
CA GLY A 479 -14.65 -0.39 -21.05
C GLY A 479 -13.53 -0.39 -22.08
N ASP A 480 -13.19 0.82 -22.51
CA ASP A 480 -12.14 1.12 -23.47
C ASP A 480 -10.97 1.86 -22.80
N ARG A 481 -9.98 2.26 -23.61
CA ARG A 481 -8.83 3.08 -23.18
C ARG A 481 -9.28 4.30 -22.38
N GLY A 482 -8.78 4.41 -21.15
CA GLY A 482 -9.18 5.43 -20.18
C GLY A 482 -9.98 4.85 -19.00
N SER A 483 -10.44 3.60 -19.08
CA SER A 483 -11.03 2.92 -17.92
C SER A 483 -9.99 2.64 -16.85
N ASP A 484 -10.41 2.71 -15.59
CA ASP A 484 -9.54 2.58 -14.43
C ASP A 484 -10.25 1.96 -13.22
N SER A 485 -9.48 1.57 -12.21
CA SER A 485 -9.96 1.00 -10.97
C SER A 485 -8.97 1.26 -9.83
N PRO A 486 -9.44 1.63 -8.63
CA PRO A 486 -8.59 1.68 -7.44
C PRO A 486 -7.91 0.32 -7.16
N ALA A 487 -8.52 -0.79 -7.56
CA ALA A 487 -7.99 -2.14 -7.34
C ALA A 487 -6.68 -2.43 -8.08
N LEU A 488 -6.31 -1.62 -9.08
CA LEU A 488 -5.03 -1.76 -9.78
C LEU A 488 -3.83 -1.34 -8.92
N ALA A 489 -4.04 -0.43 -7.97
CA ALA A 489 -2.99 0.11 -7.11
C ALA A 489 -3.23 -0.16 -5.62
N ASP A 490 -4.47 -0.52 -5.24
CA ASP A 490 -4.88 -0.67 -3.86
C ASP A 490 -5.77 -1.92 -3.71
N HIS A 491 -5.16 -3.02 -3.27
CA HIS A 491 -5.82 -4.32 -3.11
C HIS A 491 -6.98 -4.28 -2.10
N ARG A 492 -6.97 -3.33 -1.15
CA ARG A 492 -8.06 -3.11 -0.18
C ARG A 492 -9.36 -2.65 -0.85
N ALA A 493 -9.30 -2.17 -2.09
CA ALA A 493 -10.49 -1.87 -2.89
C ALA A 493 -11.23 -3.13 -3.37
N VAL A 494 -10.56 -4.28 -3.40
CA VAL A 494 -11.16 -5.55 -3.83
C VAL A 494 -11.85 -6.21 -2.65
N LEU A 495 -13.16 -6.46 -2.78
CA LEU A 495 -13.88 -7.34 -1.87
C LEU A 495 -13.95 -8.72 -2.52
N PHE A 496 -13.33 -9.71 -1.88
CA PHE A 496 -13.38 -11.10 -2.30
C PHE A 496 -13.79 -11.99 -1.13
N ASP A 497 -14.81 -12.83 -1.33
CA ASP A 497 -15.22 -13.85 -0.37
C ASP A 497 -15.55 -15.15 -1.12
N GLN A 498 -14.68 -16.15 -0.96
CA GLN A 498 -14.83 -17.43 -1.62
C GLN A 498 -16.09 -18.17 -1.16
N SER A 499 -16.46 -18.09 0.12
CA SER A 499 -17.62 -18.79 0.67
C SER A 499 -18.94 -18.29 0.08
N LEU A 500 -18.96 -17.01 -0.32
CA LEU A 500 -20.08 -16.36 -0.98
C LEU A 500 -19.96 -16.37 -2.51
N ASN A 501 -18.87 -16.92 -3.06
CA ASN A 501 -18.50 -16.82 -4.48
C ASN A 501 -18.54 -15.38 -4.97
N LEU A 502 -18.09 -14.43 -4.15
CA LEU A 502 -18.28 -12.99 -4.36
C LEU A 502 -16.95 -12.34 -4.73
N LEU A 503 -16.97 -11.55 -5.81
CA LEU A 503 -15.92 -10.58 -6.12
C LEU A 503 -16.58 -9.24 -6.45
N VAL A 504 -16.17 -8.18 -5.77
CA VAL A 504 -16.63 -6.81 -6.03
C VAL A 504 -15.43 -5.91 -6.26
N VAL A 505 -15.44 -5.18 -7.38
CA VAL A 505 -14.35 -4.31 -7.79
C VAL A 505 -14.89 -2.94 -8.18
N PRO A 506 -14.48 -1.86 -7.50
CA PRO A 506 -14.79 -0.50 -7.93
C PRO A 506 -14.15 -0.18 -9.28
N VAL A 507 -14.88 0.43 -10.21
CA VAL A 507 -14.40 0.74 -11.56
C VAL A 507 -14.92 2.09 -12.05
N GLU A 508 -14.10 2.75 -12.87
CA GLU A 508 -14.48 3.84 -13.76
C GLU A 508 -14.34 3.34 -15.21
N ILE A 509 -15.42 3.45 -15.98
CA ILE A 509 -15.53 2.88 -17.32
C ILE A 509 -15.56 4.01 -18.34
N ALA A 510 -14.56 4.03 -19.20
CA ALA A 510 -14.49 4.91 -20.36
C ALA A 510 -14.97 4.21 -21.63
N GLN A 511 -15.53 4.96 -22.58
CA GLN A 511 -15.98 4.41 -23.86
C GLN A 511 -15.58 5.27 -25.05
N ALA A 512 -15.12 4.59 -26.11
CA ALA A 512 -14.72 5.19 -27.36
C ALA A 512 -15.87 5.97 -28.01
N GLN A 513 -15.59 7.23 -28.36
CA GLN A 513 -16.55 8.09 -29.03
C GLN A 513 -16.62 7.75 -30.53
N GLN A 514 -17.83 7.65 -31.09
CA GLN A 514 -17.99 7.48 -32.53
C GLN A 514 -17.35 8.65 -33.28
N ASN A 515 -16.53 8.36 -34.30
CA ASN A 515 -15.76 9.32 -35.08
C ASN A 515 -14.60 10.02 -34.36
N SER A 516 -14.09 9.48 -33.24
CA SER A 516 -12.84 9.99 -32.65
C SER A 516 -11.71 9.94 -33.67
N THR A 517 -11.10 11.09 -33.97
CA THR A 517 -9.91 11.21 -34.83
C THR A 517 -8.61 11.00 -34.04
N PHE A 518 -8.71 10.74 -32.73
CA PHE A 518 -7.57 10.63 -31.83
C PHE A 518 -7.56 9.26 -31.12
N PRO A 519 -7.19 8.18 -31.85
CA PRO A 519 -7.29 6.79 -31.35
C PRO A 519 -6.34 6.47 -30.18
N TRP A 520 -5.37 7.36 -29.90
CA TRP A 520 -4.37 7.19 -28.84
C TRP A 520 -4.77 7.85 -27.51
N GLY A 521 -5.78 8.72 -27.52
CA GLY A 521 -6.24 9.46 -26.34
C GLY A 521 -7.02 8.60 -25.36
N TYR A 522 -7.16 9.10 -24.13
CA TYR A 522 -8.11 8.53 -23.17
C TYR A 522 -9.53 8.94 -23.54
N ASN A 523 -10.44 7.98 -23.48
CA ASN A 523 -11.84 8.20 -23.70
C ASN A 523 -12.52 8.79 -22.46
N PRO A 524 -13.64 9.51 -22.61
CA PRO A 524 -14.39 10.01 -21.46
C PRO A 524 -15.05 8.88 -20.66
N PRO A 525 -15.14 9.00 -19.32
CA PRO A 525 -15.88 8.07 -18.49
C PRO A 525 -17.37 8.21 -18.79
N VAL A 526 -18.03 7.06 -18.91
CA VAL A 526 -19.48 6.96 -19.16
C VAL A 526 -20.20 6.29 -18.00
N TRP A 527 -19.46 5.61 -17.12
CA TRP A 527 -20.01 4.93 -15.95
C TRP A 527 -18.96 4.83 -14.85
N GLN A 528 -19.38 4.91 -13.59
CA GLN A 528 -18.54 4.62 -12.43
C GLN A 528 -19.35 3.91 -11.35
N GLY A 529 -18.71 3.09 -10.52
CA GLY A 529 -19.37 2.35 -9.46
C GLY A 529 -18.59 1.12 -9.06
N ALA A 530 -19.27 0.07 -8.62
CA ALA A 530 -18.68 -1.23 -8.33
C ALA A 530 -19.30 -2.32 -9.20
N TYR A 531 -18.46 -3.12 -9.84
CA TYR A 531 -18.86 -4.32 -10.55
C TYR A 531 -18.89 -5.51 -9.60
N VAL A 532 -19.97 -6.28 -9.66
CA VAL A 532 -20.18 -7.46 -8.82
C VAL A 532 -20.16 -8.71 -9.71
N PHE A 533 -19.35 -9.68 -9.32
CA PHE A 533 -19.21 -10.97 -9.99
C PHE A 533 -19.57 -12.11 -9.04
N ASN A 534 -20.14 -13.16 -9.61
CA ASN A 534 -20.09 -14.50 -9.03
C ASN A 534 -18.84 -15.21 -9.56
N VAL A 535 -18.03 -15.80 -8.68
CA VAL A 535 -16.77 -16.46 -9.08
C VAL A 535 -16.70 -17.88 -8.53
N THR A 536 -16.63 -18.87 -9.41
CA THR A 536 -16.48 -20.29 -9.06
C THR A 536 -15.47 -20.98 -9.97
N THR A 537 -14.90 -22.10 -9.53
CA THR A 537 -13.99 -22.90 -10.35
C THR A 537 -14.67 -23.53 -11.57
N GLN A 538 -15.99 -23.71 -11.54
CA GLN A 538 -16.75 -24.29 -12.65
C GLN A 538 -17.19 -23.25 -13.70
N SER A 539 -17.62 -22.07 -13.25
CA SER A 539 -18.16 -21.02 -14.13
C SER A 539 -17.19 -19.88 -14.42
N GLY A 540 -16.05 -19.82 -13.73
CA GLY A 540 -15.14 -18.68 -13.78
C GLY A 540 -15.82 -17.39 -13.30
N LEU A 541 -15.52 -16.28 -13.97
CA LEU A 541 -16.07 -14.95 -13.67
C LEU A 541 -17.44 -14.76 -14.34
N VAL A 542 -18.50 -14.68 -13.55
CA VAL A 542 -19.86 -14.40 -14.04
C VAL A 542 -20.31 -13.03 -13.54
N PHE A 543 -20.39 -12.05 -14.44
CA PHE A 543 -20.85 -10.70 -14.12
C PHE A 543 -22.32 -10.71 -13.68
N ARG A 544 -22.60 -10.13 -12.51
CA ARG A 544 -23.96 -10.05 -11.93
C ARG A 544 -24.61 -8.68 -12.14
N GLY A 545 -23.82 -7.61 -12.16
CA GLY A 545 -24.31 -6.25 -12.32
C GLY A 545 -23.35 -5.20 -11.75
N GLY A 546 -23.72 -3.94 -11.93
CA GLY A 546 -22.99 -2.79 -11.40
C GLY A 546 -23.83 -1.99 -10.42
N ILE A 547 -23.22 -1.51 -9.34
CA ILE A 547 -23.83 -0.59 -8.37
C ILE A 547 -23.18 0.77 -8.54
N THR A 548 -23.98 1.81 -8.80
CA THR A 548 -23.48 3.18 -8.97
C THR A 548 -24.07 4.13 -7.95
N HIS A 549 -23.28 5.13 -7.55
CA HIS A 549 -23.75 6.27 -6.77
C HIS A 549 -24.13 7.47 -7.67
N VAL A 550 -23.86 7.39 -8.98
CA VAL A 550 -24.25 8.42 -9.94
C VAL A 550 -25.76 8.35 -10.20
N PRO A 551 -26.50 9.47 -10.10
CA PRO A 551 -27.92 9.51 -10.41
C PRO A 551 -28.22 9.08 -11.85
N ASN A 552 -29.41 8.52 -12.05
CA ASN A 552 -29.82 8.08 -13.38
C ASN A 552 -29.89 9.26 -14.37
N GLY A 553 -29.27 9.11 -15.53
CA GLY A 553 -29.19 10.14 -16.56
C GLY A 553 -28.00 11.09 -16.42
N GLU A 554 -27.19 10.97 -15.36
CA GLU A 554 -25.94 11.72 -15.19
C GLU A 554 -24.72 10.88 -15.62
N LEU A 555 -23.64 11.58 -16.00
CA LEU A 555 -22.35 10.96 -16.32
C LEU A 555 -21.35 11.22 -15.19
N PRO A 556 -20.32 10.36 -15.05
CA PRO A 556 -19.21 10.63 -14.15
C PRO A 556 -18.56 11.98 -14.47
N SER A 557 -18.17 12.72 -13.43
CA SER A 557 -17.53 14.03 -13.56
C SER A 557 -16.08 13.96 -13.10
N TYR A 558 -15.15 14.30 -13.99
CA TYR A 558 -13.73 14.43 -13.63
C TYR A 558 -13.46 15.45 -12.52
N TYR A 559 -14.35 16.43 -12.34
CA TYR A 559 -14.19 17.49 -11.35
C TYR A 559 -14.85 17.16 -10.01
N ASN A 560 -15.75 16.19 -9.98
CA ASN A 560 -16.49 15.81 -8.78
C ASN A 560 -16.50 14.29 -8.61
N ASN A 561 -15.53 13.80 -7.85
CA ASN A 561 -15.37 12.39 -7.55
C ASN A 561 -16.08 11.98 -6.25
N SER A 562 -16.99 12.80 -5.70
CA SER A 562 -17.68 12.48 -4.44
C SER A 562 -18.56 11.24 -4.51
N LEU A 563 -18.98 10.87 -5.72
CA LEU A 563 -19.79 9.69 -6.01
C LEU A 563 -18.95 8.51 -6.51
N PHE A 564 -17.62 8.65 -6.59
CA PHE A 564 -16.77 7.54 -7.00
C PHE A 564 -16.67 6.51 -5.88
N VAL A 565 -17.10 5.28 -6.16
CA VAL A 565 -17.01 4.18 -5.21
C VAL A 565 -15.54 3.78 -5.09
N THR A 566 -15.03 3.70 -3.86
CA THR A 566 -13.63 3.35 -3.59
C THR A 566 -13.48 2.08 -2.74
N ARG A 567 -14.56 1.69 -2.05
CA ARG A 567 -14.63 0.49 -1.21
C ARG A 567 -15.98 -0.18 -1.29
N SER A 568 -15.97 -1.47 -1.02
CA SER A 568 -17.16 -2.29 -0.84
C SER A 568 -16.96 -3.30 0.29
N LEU A 569 -18.03 -3.60 1.03
CA LEU A 569 -18.03 -4.54 2.15
C LEU A 569 -19.43 -5.16 2.29
N TYR A 570 -19.58 -6.26 3.02
CA TYR A 570 -20.89 -6.83 3.31
C TYR A 570 -21.13 -7.00 4.81
N ILE A 571 -22.39 -6.89 5.22
CA ILE A 571 -22.89 -7.26 6.55
C ILE A 571 -24.16 -8.10 6.36
N GLY A 572 -24.12 -9.35 6.79
CA GLY A 572 -25.14 -10.35 6.52
C GLY A 572 -25.38 -10.50 5.02
N ASN A 573 -26.62 -10.26 4.59
CA ASN A 573 -27.02 -10.37 3.18
C ASN A 573 -27.08 -8.99 2.46
N VAL A 574 -26.36 -8.00 2.97
CA VAL A 574 -26.35 -6.63 2.45
C VAL A 574 -24.95 -6.28 1.98
N LEU A 575 -24.83 -5.83 0.73
CA LEU A 575 -23.63 -5.27 0.13
C LEU A 575 -23.64 -3.76 0.32
N TYR A 576 -22.55 -3.21 0.84
CA TYR A 576 -22.35 -1.78 1.02
C TYR A 576 -21.30 -1.30 0.03
N THR A 577 -21.58 -0.22 -0.70
CA THR A 577 -20.60 0.51 -1.51
C THR A 577 -20.38 1.89 -0.92
N VAL A 578 -19.12 2.33 -0.86
CA VAL A 578 -18.72 3.56 -0.17
C VAL A 578 -18.03 4.51 -1.15
N SER A 579 -18.53 5.74 -1.21
CA SER A 579 -17.86 6.90 -1.82
C SER A 579 -17.72 7.99 -0.75
N SER A 580 -17.03 9.10 -1.04
CA SER A 580 -16.93 10.18 -0.04
C SER A 580 -18.28 10.87 0.23
N GLY A 581 -19.22 10.82 -0.72
CA GLY A 581 -20.55 11.41 -0.60
C GLY A 581 -21.60 10.52 0.07
N MET A 582 -21.47 9.18 0.05
CA MET A 582 -22.47 8.28 0.66
C MET A 582 -21.97 6.85 0.91
N VAL A 583 -22.67 6.17 1.80
CA VAL A 583 -22.74 4.71 1.87
C VAL A 583 -24.05 4.26 1.22
N LYS A 584 -23.99 3.40 0.20
CA LYS A 584 -25.19 2.80 -0.42
C LYS A 584 -25.30 1.33 -0.02
N MET A 585 -26.53 0.85 0.19
CA MET A 585 -26.88 -0.50 0.60
C MET A 585 -27.66 -1.20 -0.50
N ASN A 586 -27.21 -2.38 -0.91
CA ASN A 586 -27.85 -3.23 -1.89
C ASN A 586 -28.01 -4.64 -1.35
N SER A 587 -29.06 -5.33 -1.78
CA SER A 587 -29.26 -6.75 -1.49
C SER A 587 -28.14 -7.58 -2.14
N LEU A 588 -27.47 -8.43 -1.37
CA LEU A 588 -26.40 -9.27 -1.92
C LEU A 588 -26.93 -10.33 -2.90
N SER A 589 -28.22 -10.69 -2.84
CA SER A 589 -28.82 -11.74 -3.68
C SER A 589 -29.17 -11.27 -5.08
N ASP A 590 -29.66 -10.03 -5.24
CA ASP A 590 -30.16 -9.50 -6.52
C ASP A 590 -29.66 -8.09 -6.86
N LEU A 591 -28.82 -7.49 -6.00
CA LEU A 591 -28.25 -6.15 -6.14
C LEU A 591 -29.29 -5.03 -6.12
N SER A 592 -30.54 -5.31 -5.76
CA SER A 592 -31.58 -4.28 -5.60
C SER A 592 -31.17 -3.27 -4.51
N GLU A 593 -31.43 -1.99 -4.77
CA GLU A 593 -31.13 -0.93 -3.79
C GLU A 593 -32.07 -1.05 -2.59
N ILE A 594 -31.48 -1.07 -1.39
CA ILE A 594 -32.19 -1.09 -0.11
C ILE A 594 -32.29 0.34 0.45
N GLY A 595 -31.22 1.12 0.33
CA GLY A 595 -31.18 2.51 0.79
C GLY A 595 -29.77 3.10 0.74
N SER A 596 -29.60 4.29 1.30
CA SER A 596 -28.31 4.95 1.42
C SER A 596 -28.25 5.88 2.63
N VAL A 597 -27.04 6.16 3.09
CA VAL A 597 -26.72 7.15 4.12
C VAL A 597 -25.82 8.21 3.48
N SER A 598 -26.27 9.46 3.51
CA SER A 598 -25.46 10.61 3.04
C SER A 598 -24.28 10.84 3.98
N LEU A 599 -23.10 11.06 3.40
CA LEU A 599 -21.87 11.45 4.11
C LEU A 599 -21.44 12.89 3.78
N ALA A 600 -22.18 13.55 2.89
CA ALA A 600 -21.94 14.92 2.43
C ALA A 600 -22.13 15.96 3.54
#